data_AF-A0A9X4E435-F1
#
_entry.id   AF-A0A9X4E435-F1
#
_cell.length_a   1.000
_cell.length_b   1.000
_cell.length_c   1.000
_cell.angle_alpha   90.00
_cell.angle_beta   90.00
_cell.angle_gamma   90.00
#
_symmetry.space_group_name_H-M   'P 1'
#
loop_
_entity.id
_entity.type
_entity.pdbx_description
1 polymer ?
#
loop_
_entity_poly.entity_id
_entity_poly.type
_entity_poly.pdbx_seq_one_letter_code
_entity_poly.pdbx_strand_id
1 'polypeptide(L)'
;MRFRSRAGDLIAPIGATFREGGACACYIPSRDEVHLSAPRCLRVAVAYYATLAHGVTHWTAHASHCARDLKGCFGSENYAAEELLAELGPHSCAVEAQAADWIHARPPQAGVGEAA
;
A
#
# COMPACT_ATOMS: atom_id res chain seq x y z
N MET A 1 -2.07 6.01 18.00
CA MET A 1 -3.15 5.48 17.15
C MET A 1 -2.73 4.10 16.68
N ARG A 2 -3.55 3.06 16.92
CA ARG A 2 -3.16 1.64 16.81
C ARG A 2 -2.92 1.11 15.38
N PHE A 3 -3.32 1.83 14.33
CA PHE A 3 -3.22 1.31 12.96
C PHE A 3 -1.82 1.51 12.36
N ARG A 4 -1.10 2.60 12.67
CA ARG A 4 0.21 2.87 12.04
C ARG A 4 1.29 1.83 12.30
N SER A 5 1.26 1.20 13.47
CA SER A 5 2.21 0.14 13.80
C SER A 5 2.14 -1.04 12.83
N ARG A 6 0.97 -1.29 12.21
CA ARG A 6 0.77 -2.37 11.23
C ARG A 6 1.25 -2.02 9.82
N ALA A 7 1.58 -0.76 9.53
CA ALA A 7 2.05 -0.35 8.22
C ALA A 7 3.39 -1.03 7.88
N GLY A 8 4.31 -1.11 8.84
CA GLY A 8 5.57 -1.82 8.67
C GLY A 8 5.37 -3.31 8.39
N ASP A 9 4.43 -3.95 9.09
CA ASP A 9 4.14 -5.38 8.92
C ASP A 9 3.61 -5.71 7.52
N LEU A 10 2.83 -4.80 6.92
CA LEU A 10 2.30 -4.95 5.57
C LEU A 10 3.35 -4.70 4.49
N ILE A 11 4.29 -3.79 4.76
CA ILE A 11 5.27 -3.33 3.77
C ILE A 11 6.56 -4.16 3.80
N ALA A 12 6.95 -4.70 4.96
CA ALA A 12 8.18 -5.49 5.10
C ALA A 12 8.25 -6.68 4.13
N PRO A 13 7.18 -7.47 3.88
CA PRO A 13 7.23 -8.60 2.95
C PRO A 13 7.41 -8.20 1.48
N ILE A 14 6.94 -7.02 1.08
CA ILE A 14 7.08 -6.53 -0.30
C ILE A 14 8.44 -5.86 -0.55
N GLY A 15 9.19 -5.54 0.51
CA GLY A 15 10.54 -4.96 0.41
C GLY A 15 10.56 -3.46 0.07
N ALA A 16 9.41 -2.79 0.00
CA ALA A 16 9.36 -1.36 -0.26
C ALA A 16 9.89 -0.57 0.95
N THR A 17 10.79 0.39 0.70
CA THR A 17 11.26 1.28 1.77
C THR A 17 10.25 2.40 1.95
N PHE A 18 9.69 2.56 3.16
CA PHE A 18 8.77 3.65 3.46
C PHE A 18 9.25 4.56 4.60
N ARG A 19 8.91 5.84 4.53
CA ARG A 19 9.23 6.86 5.53
C ARG A 19 8.00 7.69 5.88
N GLU A 20 7.78 7.95 7.17
CA GLU A 20 6.75 8.88 7.63
C GLU A 20 7.37 10.22 8.04
N GLY A 21 6.56 11.29 7.99
CA GLY A 21 6.97 12.61 8.50
C GLY A 21 7.34 13.62 7.41
N GLY A 22 7.13 13.28 6.14
CA GLY A 22 7.32 14.18 5.01
C GLY A 22 6.30 15.33 4.99
N ALA A 23 6.60 16.35 4.19
CA ALA A 23 5.67 17.46 3.93
C ALA A 23 4.45 17.02 3.13
N CYS A 24 4.64 16.08 2.19
CA CYS A 24 3.62 15.45 1.38
C CYS A 24 3.87 13.94 1.30
N ALA A 25 2.85 13.20 0.85
CA ALA A 25 3.00 11.80 0.50
C ALA A 25 3.41 11.71 -0.97
N CYS A 26 4.44 10.93 -1.27
CA CYS A 26 4.94 10.74 -2.63
C CYS A 26 5.81 9.49 -2.72
N TYR A 27 5.93 8.93 -3.92
CA TYR A 27 7.00 8.01 -4.27
C TYR A 27 8.17 8.80 -4.88
N ILE A 28 9.40 8.45 -4.52
CA ILE A 28 10.64 9.09 -5.02
C ILE A 28 11.42 8.08 -5.88
N PRO A 29 11.29 8.12 -7.22
CA PRO A 29 11.91 7.12 -8.11
C PRO A 29 13.43 7.05 -8.01
N SER A 30 14.11 8.18 -7.77
CA SER A 30 15.57 8.22 -7.68
C SER A 30 16.13 7.58 -6.40
N ARG A 31 15.28 7.37 -5.40
CA ARG A 31 15.64 6.74 -4.12
C ARG A 31 14.97 5.40 -3.91
N ASP A 32 14.01 5.05 -4.76
CA ASP A 32 13.16 3.87 -4.60
C ASP A 32 12.46 3.84 -3.21
N GLU A 33 11.97 5.00 -2.76
CA GLU A 33 11.36 5.19 -1.44
C GLU A 33 9.95 5.76 -1.52
N VAL A 34 9.04 5.24 -0.69
CA VAL A 34 7.69 5.79 -0.46
C VAL A 34 7.71 6.69 0.77
N HIS A 35 7.23 7.91 0.63
CA HIS A 35 7.15 8.89 1.71
C HIS A 35 5.69 9.17 2.02
N LEU A 36 5.35 9.21 3.31
CA LEU A 36 4.05 9.62 3.81
C LEU A 36 4.12 10.97 4.51
N SER A 37 3.06 11.74 4.30
CA SER A 37 2.80 12.98 5.03
C SER A 37 2.86 12.79 6.53
N ALA A 38 3.17 13.87 7.25
CA ALA A 38 3.22 13.86 8.70
C ALA A 38 1.98 13.19 9.34
N PRO A 39 2.18 12.39 10.40
CA PRO A 39 1.14 11.84 11.28
C PRO A 39 -0.11 12.69 11.52
N ARG A 40 0.03 14.01 11.67
CA ARG A 40 -1.09 14.90 11.93
C ARG A 40 -2.05 15.04 10.73
N CYS A 41 -1.58 14.79 9.51
CA CYS A 41 -2.34 14.93 8.27
C CYS A 41 -3.18 13.68 7.94
N LEU A 42 -2.74 12.49 8.37
CA LEU A 42 -3.39 11.19 8.07
C LEU A 42 -3.95 10.53 9.34
N ARG A 43 -4.93 11.17 9.98
CA ARG A 43 -5.50 10.73 11.27
C ARG A 43 -6.49 9.58 11.18
N VAL A 44 -7.02 9.33 9.98
CA VAL A 44 -8.03 8.30 9.71
C VAL A 44 -7.34 7.10 9.07
N ALA A 45 -7.61 5.89 9.58
CA ALA A 45 -6.95 4.66 9.12
C ALA A 45 -7.15 4.41 7.61
N VAL A 46 -8.37 4.57 7.09
CA VAL A 46 -8.64 4.38 5.66
C VAL A 46 -7.83 5.35 4.81
N ALA A 47 -7.78 6.64 5.16
CA ALA A 47 -6.98 7.62 4.43
C ALA A 47 -5.49 7.29 4.50
N TYR A 48 -5.00 6.89 5.67
CA TYR A 48 -3.59 6.50 5.84
C TYR A 48 -3.19 5.32 4.95
N TYR A 49 -3.96 4.23 4.97
CA TYR A 49 -3.64 3.04 4.18
C TYR A 49 -3.90 3.24 2.69
N ALA A 50 -4.90 4.03 2.30
CA ALA A 50 -5.12 4.40 0.91
C ALA A 50 -3.91 5.18 0.35
N THR A 51 -3.44 6.20 1.08
CA THR A 51 -2.24 6.96 0.68
C THR A 51 -0.98 6.10 0.64
N LEU A 52 -0.80 5.18 1.61
CA LEU A 52 0.31 4.24 1.59
C LEU A 52 0.25 3.31 0.37
N ALA A 53 -0.91 2.71 0.10
CA ALA A 53 -1.09 1.81 -1.03
C ALA A 53 -0.93 2.52 -2.39
N HIS A 54 -1.34 3.79 -2.48
CA HIS A 54 -1.13 4.62 -3.67
C HIS A 54 0.38 4.81 -3.91
N GLY A 55 1.13 5.21 -2.87
CA GLY A 55 2.58 5.35 -2.95
C GLY A 55 3.30 4.04 -3.29
N VAL A 56 2.84 2.91 -2.74
CA VAL A 56 3.37 1.57 -3.07
C VAL A 56 3.06 1.19 -4.52
N THR A 57 1.89 1.55 -5.04
CA THR A 57 1.54 1.27 -6.43
C THR A 57 2.50 1.98 -7.37
N HIS A 58 2.84 3.24 -7.11
CA HIS A 58 3.92 3.93 -7.84
C HIS A 58 5.30 3.29 -7.64
N TRP A 59 5.61 2.82 -6.43
CA TRP A 59 6.86 2.10 -6.17
C TRP A 59 7.01 0.87 -7.09
N THR A 60 5.93 0.11 -7.32
CA THR A 60 5.98 -1.05 -8.24
C THR A 60 6.33 -0.68 -9.69
N ALA A 61 6.17 0.59 -10.09
CA ALA A 61 6.54 1.05 -11.42
C ALA A 61 8.06 1.23 -11.62
N HIS A 62 8.87 1.17 -10.55
CA HIS A 62 10.32 1.30 -10.65
C HIS A 62 10.92 0.32 -11.68
N ALA A 63 12.05 0.69 -12.27
CA ALA A 63 12.70 -0.07 -13.33
C ALA A 63 13.14 -1.49 -12.90
N SER A 64 13.40 -1.69 -11.60
CA SER A 64 13.72 -3.02 -11.03
C SER A 64 12.50 -3.88 -10.68
N HIS A 65 11.29 -3.37 -10.90
CA HIS A 65 10.02 -4.04 -10.59
C HIS A 65 9.22 -4.27 -11.87
N CYS A 66 8.07 -3.60 -12.02
CA CYS A 66 7.24 -3.73 -13.22
C CYS A 66 7.70 -2.84 -14.38
N ALA A 67 8.67 -1.93 -14.15
CA ALA A 67 9.23 -1.05 -15.17
C ALA A 67 8.18 -0.28 -15.99
N ARG A 68 7.13 0.23 -15.32
CA ARG A 68 6.13 1.08 -15.97
C ARG A 68 6.70 2.48 -16.22
N ASP A 69 6.20 3.15 -17.25
CA ASP A 69 6.70 4.46 -17.63
C ASP A 69 6.22 5.56 -16.67
N LEU A 70 7.10 5.97 -15.76
CA LEU A 70 6.88 7.12 -14.88
C LEU A 70 7.25 8.46 -15.53
N LYS A 71 7.54 8.48 -16.85
CA LYS A 71 7.84 9.70 -17.57
C LYS A 71 6.55 10.41 -17.94
N GLY A 72 6.43 11.64 -17.48
CA GLY A 72 5.30 12.50 -17.74
C GLY A 72 5.34 13.67 -16.77
N CYS A 73 4.93 14.84 -17.25
CA CYS A 73 4.61 15.93 -16.36
C CYS A 73 3.13 15.87 -15.99
N PHE A 74 2.78 16.52 -14.87
CA PHE A 74 1.39 16.71 -14.49
C PHE A 74 0.56 17.19 -15.68
N GLY A 75 -0.54 16.49 -15.97
CA GLY A 75 -1.43 16.77 -17.09
C GLY A 75 -1.12 16.05 -18.41
N SER A 76 -0.07 15.23 -18.49
CA SER A 76 0.14 14.33 -19.63
C SER A 76 -0.72 13.07 -19.54
N GLU A 77 -0.95 12.40 -20.68
CA GLU A 77 -1.70 11.14 -20.71
C GLU A 77 -0.99 10.03 -19.91
N ASN A 78 0.33 9.90 -20.06
CA ASN A 78 1.12 8.93 -19.30
C ASN A 78 1.02 9.17 -17.79
N TYR A 79 1.08 10.44 -17.37
CA TYR A 79 0.89 10.82 -15.98
C TYR A 79 -0.52 10.43 -15.48
N ALA A 80 -1.56 10.77 -16.24
CA ALA A 80 -2.94 10.46 -15.87
C ALA A 80 -3.20 8.95 -15.81
N ALA A 81 -2.61 8.17 -16.71
CA ALA A 81 -2.72 6.71 -16.71
C ALA A 81 -2.09 6.09 -15.45
N GLU A 82 -0.90 6.56 -15.06
CA GLU A 82 -0.23 6.05 -13.86
C GLU A 82 -0.93 6.49 -12.57
N GLU A 83 -1.44 7.73 -12.49
CA GLU A 83 -2.24 8.18 -11.35
C GLU A 83 -3.56 7.40 -11.23
N LEU A 84 -4.21 7.10 -12.36
CA LEU A 84 -5.40 6.24 -12.36
C LEU A 84 -5.08 4.83 -11.84
N LEU A 85 -3.96 4.25 -12.26
CA LEU A 85 -3.49 2.97 -11.74
C LEU A 85 -3.20 3.07 -10.23
N ALA A 86 -2.56 4.15 -9.79
CA ALA A 86 -2.23 4.40 -8.39
C ALA A 86 -3.43 4.68 -7.49
N GLU A 87 -4.56 5.15 -8.03
CA GLU A 87 -5.82 5.31 -7.29
C GLU A 87 -6.66 4.02 -7.26
N LEU A 88 -6.58 3.19 -8.32
CA LEU A 88 -7.26 1.89 -8.37
C LEU A 88 -6.49 0.80 -7.61
N GLY A 89 -5.16 0.85 -7.58
CA GLY A 89 -4.28 -0.09 -6.85
C GLY A 89 -4.59 -0.23 -5.35
N PRO A 90 -4.85 0.85 -4.60
CA PRO A 90 -5.32 0.80 -3.22
C PRO A 90 -6.56 -0.06 -3.03
N HIS A 91 -7.49 -0.04 -3.99
CA HIS A 91 -8.71 -0.82 -3.90
C HIS A 91 -8.45 -2.31 -4.08
N SER A 92 -7.57 -2.71 -5.02
CA SER A 92 -7.19 -4.12 -5.18
C SER A 92 -6.34 -4.63 -4.01
N CYS A 93 -5.36 -3.84 -3.55
CA CYS A 93 -4.54 -4.20 -2.37
C CYS A 93 -5.37 -4.24 -1.07
N ALA A 94 -6.37 -3.36 -0.90
CA ALA A 94 -7.25 -3.40 0.26
C ALA A 94 -8.17 -4.63 0.25
N VAL A 95 -8.64 -5.07 -0.92
CA VAL A 95 -9.39 -6.33 -1.09
C VAL A 95 -8.54 -7.54 -0.71
N GLU A 96 -7.29 -7.59 -1.17
CA GLU A 96 -6.31 -8.64 -0.83
C GLU A 96 -5.94 -8.62 0.67
N ALA A 97 -5.70 -7.43 1.25
CA ALA A 97 -5.38 -7.30 2.67
C ALA A 97 -6.57 -7.69 3.57
N GLN A 98 -7.81 -7.41 3.17
CA GLN A 98 -8.99 -7.96 3.82
C GLN A 98 -9.04 -9.48 3.69
N ALA A 99 -8.76 -10.04 2.51
CA ALA A 99 -8.71 -11.50 2.33
C ALA A 99 -7.66 -12.16 3.24
N ALA A 100 -6.49 -11.54 3.43
CA ALA A 100 -5.47 -12.01 4.36
C ALA A 100 -5.93 -11.96 5.83
N ASP A 101 -6.63 -10.89 6.25
CA ASP A 101 -7.25 -10.82 7.58
C ASP A 101 -8.30 -11.95 7.76
N TRP A 102 -9.07 -12.29 6.73
CA TRP A 102 -10.02 -13.42 6.76
C TRP A 102 -9.35 -14.80 6.81
N ILE A 103 -8.21 -14.98 6.15
CA ILE A 103 -7.45 -16.24 6.14
C ILE A 103 -6.75 -16.46 7.49
N HIS A 104 -6.19 -15.41 8.09
CA HIS A 104 -5.44 -15.50 9.35
C HIS A 104 -6.32 -15.36 10.61
N ALA A 105 -7.54 -14.81 10.50
CA ALA A 105 -8.51 -14.77 11.58
C ALA A 105 -9.43 -16.01 11.64
N ARG A 106 -9.17 -17.06 10.85
CA ARG A 106 -10.00 -18.28 10.86
C ARG A 106 -9.87 -18.96 12.22
N PRO A 107 -10.95 -19.08 13.03
CA PRO A 107 -10.87 -19.86 14.25
C PRO A 107 -10.52 -21.31 13.88
N PRO A 108 -9.73 -22.02 14.71
CA PRO A 108 -9.41 -23.41 14.45
C PRO A 108 -10.72 -24.19 14.29
N GLN A 109 -10.78 -25.01 13.23
CA GLN A 109 -11.91 -25.90 12.98
C GLN A 109 -12.12 -26.71 14.26
N ALA A 110 -13.25 -26.52 14.94
CA ALA A 110 -13.61 -27.40 16.04
C ALA A 110 -13.69 -28.81 15.46
N GLY A 111 -12.81 -29.69 15.93
CA GLY A 111 -12.76 -31.07 15.47
C GLY A 111 -14.16 -31.68 15.55
N VAL A 112 -14.65 -32.18 14.43
CA VAL A 112 -15.80 -33.08 14.40
C VAL A 112 -15.39 -34.31 15.20
N GLY A 113 -15.86 -34.36 16.46
CA GLY A 113 -15.75 -35.53 17.30
C GLY A 113 -16.48 -36.68 16.60
N GLU A 114 -15.70 -37.70 16.25
CA GLU A 114 -16.17 -39.01 15.87
C GLU A 114 -16.92 -39.59 17.08
N ALA A 115 -18.25 -39.55 17.03
CA ALA A 115 -19.10 -40.21 18.01
C ALA A 115 -19.23 -41.68 17.59
N ALA A 116 -18.64 -42.54 18.42
CA ALA A 116 -18.82 -43.98 18.43
C ALA A 116 -20.27 -44.39 18.75
#